data_AF-A0AA38CFV4-F1
#
_entry.id   AF-A0AA38CFV4-F1
#
_cell.length_a   1.000
_cell.length_b   1.000
_cell.length_c   1.000
_cell.angle_alpha   90.00
_cell.angle_beta   90.00
_cell.angle_gamma   90.00
#
_symmetry.space_group_name_H-M   'P 1'
#
loop_
_entity.id
_entity.type
_entity.pdbx_description
1 polymer ?
#
loop_
_entity_poly.entity_id
_entity_poly.type
_entity_poly.pdbx_seq_one_letter_code
_entity_poly.pdbx_strand_id
1 'polypeptide(L)'
;VHVLPREMLGRSTFGLAMWLLKWLPLRVVDFLLLLVAWVMLGDTSRYGLRRPAMGPLELKNKCGKTPVLDVGTLARIREGKIKVFPAIERFTSGGAKFVDEQVKDFDSVILATGYKSNVPTWLKECDFFSEDGFPKTPFPNGWKGESGLYTVGFTRKGLLGASMDASRIAEDISRCWKAEAKQFEGPALLK
;
A
#
# COMPACT_ATOMS: atom_id res chain seq x y z
N VAL A 1 13.06 4.34 -4.29
CA VAL A 1 11.60 4.59 -4.34
C VAL A 1 11.15 4.68 -5.79
N HIS A 2 9.92 4.22 -6.10
CA HIS A 2 9.31 4.50 -7.40
C HIS A 2 8.61 5.86 -7.35
N VAL A 3 8.91 6.71 -8.32
CA VAL A 3 8.22 7.99 -8.52
C VAL A 3 7.55 7.92 -9.88
N LEU A 4 6.23 8.10 -9.90
CA LEU A 4 5.42 8.16 -11.10
C LEU A 4 4.71 9.51 -11.13
N PRO A 5 4.45 10.13 -12.30
CA PRO A 5 3.57 11.29 -12.36
C PRO A 5 2.18 10.94 -11.81
N ARG A 6 1.45 11.91 -11.24
CA ARG A 6 0.06 11.70 -10.82
C ARG A 6 -0.86 11.34 -11.98
N GLU A 7 -0.61 11.96 -13.13
CA GLU A 7 -1.36 11.76 -14.37
C GLU A 7 -0.41 11.38 -15.52
N MET A 8 -0.81 10.41 -16.32
CA MET A 8 -0.12 9.95 -17.53
C MET A 8 -1.10 10.01 -18.68
N LEU A 9 -0.74 10.69 -19.77
CA LEU A 9 -1.53 10.74 -21.01
C LEU A 9 -2.98 11.21 -20.77
N GLY A 10 -3.19 12.19 -19.89
CA GLY A 10 -4.50 12.75 -19.54
C GLY A 10 -5.38 11.86 -18.65
N ARG A 11 -4.83 10.79 -18.06
CA ARG A 11 -5.52 9.89 -17.12
C ARG A 11 -4.74 9.75 -15.82
N SER A 12 -5.40 9.39 -14.73
CA SER A 12 -4.67 9.05 -13.50
C SER A 12 -3.76 7.84 -13.72
N THR A 13 -2.56 7.85 -13.14
CA THR A 13 -1.57 6.77 -13.30
C THR A 13 -2.13 5.42 -12.87
N PHE A 14 -2.88 5.38 -11.76
CA PHE A 14 -3.55 4.15 -11.33
C PHE A 14 -4.73 3.77 -12.22
N GLY A 15 -5.48 4.72 -12.77
CA GLY A 15 -6.55 4.45 -13.72
C GLY A 15 -6.00 3.80 -15.00
N LEU A 16 -4.91 4.34 -15.54
CA LEU A 16 -4.18 3.77 -16.66
C LEU A 16 -3.65 2.38 -16.34
N ALA A 17 -2.99 2.21 -15.19
CA ALA A 17 -2.44 0.93 -14.74
C ALA A 17 -3.53 -0.15 -14.63
N MET A 18 -4.66 0.17 -13.99
CA MET A 18 -5.79 -0.76 -13.85
C MET A 18 -6.41 -1.13 -15.19
N TRP A 19 -6.48 -0.19 -16.14
CA TRP A 19 -6.95 -0.48 -17.49
C TRP A 19 -5.98 -1.41 -18.24
N LEU A 20 -4.66 -1.16 -18.18
CA LEU A 20 -3.64 -2.00 -18.82
C LEU A 20 -3.63 -3.42 -18.22
N LEU A 21 -3.80 -3.55 -16.90
CA LEU A 21 -3.87 -4.85 -16.22
C LEU A 21 -5.04 -5.73 -16.66
N LYS A 22 -6.05 -5.18 -17.35
CA LYS A 22 -7.13 -6.00 -17.95
C LYS A 22 -6.66 -6.79 -19.17
N TRP A 23 -5.59 -6.33 -19.82
CA TRP A 23 -5.15 -6.82 -21.13
C TRP A 23 -3.73 -7.37 -21.13
N LEU A 24 -2.89 -6.94 -20.19
CA LEU A 24 -1.45 -7.23 -20.18
C LEU A 24 -0.99 -7.87 -18.86
N PRO A 25 0.02 -8.75 -18.91
CA PRO A 25 0.67 -9.28 -17.70
C PRO A 25 1.29 -8.17 -16.85
N LEU A 26 1.28 -8.37 -15.52
CA LEU A 26 1.71 -7.37 -14.53
C LEU A 26 3.11 -6.77 -14.82
N ARG A 27 4.09 -7.61 -15.17
CA ARG A 27 5.47 -7.15 -15.45
C ARG A 27 5.56 -6.26 -16.69
N VAL A 28 4.71 -6.52 -17.69
CA VAL A 28 4.61 -5.70 -18.90
C VAL A 28 4.01 -4.34 -18.56
N VAL A 29 2.97 -4.32 -17.72
CA VAL A 29 2.38 -3.06 -17.24
C VAL A 29 3.41 -2.25 -16.46
N ASP A 30 4.15 -2.88 -15.54
CA ASP A 30 5.21 -2.21 -14.79
C ASP A 30 6.28 -1.62 -15.71
N PHE A 31 6.70 -2.37 -16.73
CA PHE A 31 7.65 -1.87 -17.73
C PHE A 31 7.11 -0.65 -18.47
N LEU A 32 5.85 -0.70 -18.96
CA LEU A 32 5.21 0.42 -19.66
C LEU A 32 5.09 1.66 -18.76
N LEU A 33 4.68 1.49 -17.50
CA LEU A 33 4.60 2.59 -16.54
C LEU A 33 5.96 3.23 -16.29
N LEU A 34 7.02 2.43 -16.17
CA LEU A 34 8.37 2.92 -15.97
C LEU A 34 8.93 3.63 -17.21
N LEU A 35 8.58 3.17 -18.42
CA LEU A 35 8.93 3.82 -19.68
C LEU A 35 8.27 5.20 -19.77
N VAL A 36 6.95 5.29 -19.55
CA VAL A 36 6.22 6.57 -19.55
C VAL A 36 6.75 7.51 -18.47
N ALA A 37 6.99 6.99 -17.26
CA ALA A 37 7.58 7.77 -16.18
C ALA A 37 8.99 8.26 -16.51
N TRP A 38 9.81 7.47 -17.21
CA TRP A 38 11.13 7.92 -17.66
C TRP A 38 11.04 9.00 -18.74
N VAL A 39 10.10 8.89 -19.68
CA VAL A 39 9.87 9.95 -20.69
C VAL A 39 9.41 11.26 -20.02
N MET A 40 8.51 11.20 -19.05
CA MET A 40 7.96 12.40 -18.40
C MET A 40 8.87 12.99 -17.32
N LEU A 41 9.52 12.14 -16.51
CA LEU A 41 10.29 12.54 -15.32
C LEU A 41 11.80 12.41 -15.51
N GLY A 42 12.26 11.83 -16.62
CA GLY A 42 13.66 11.53 -16.86
C GLY A 42 14.24 10.53 -15.86
N ASP A 43 15.58 10.51 -15.79
CA ASP A 43 16.28 9.77 -14.76
C ASP A 43 16.17 10.49 -13.40
N THR A 44 15.66 9.79 -12.38
CA THR A 44 15.53 10.29 -11.00
C THR A 44 16.75 9.94 -10.15
N SER A 45 17.61 9.03 -10.62
CA SER A 45 18.79 8.56 -9.89
C SER A 45 19.82 9.66 -9.67
N ARG A 46 19.96 10.59 -10.63
CA ARG A 46 20.79 11.81 -10.54
C ARG A 46 20.42 12.73 -9.38
N TYR A 47 19.23 12.56 -8.79
CA TYR A 47 18.77 13.31 -7.62
C TYR A 47 18.73 12.45 -6.35
N GLY A 48 19.43 11.32 -6.32
CA GLY A 48 19.45 10.39 -5.18
C GLY A 48 18.22 9.47 -5.08
N LEU A 49 17.21 9.65 -5.95
CA LEU A 49 16.00 8.84 -5.96
C LEU A 49 16.19 7.57 -6.80
N ARG A 50 16.86 6.58 -6.22
CA ARG A 50 17.12 5.28 -6.85
C ARG A 50 15.85 4.42 -6.92
N ARG A 51 15.54 3.90 -8.11
CA ARG A 51 14.38 3.03 -8.32
C ARG A 51 14.66 1.61 -7.81
N PRO A 52 13.69 0.95 -7.11
CA PRO A 52 13.79 -0.47 -6.79
C PRO A 52 13.88 -1.33 -8.06
N ALA A 53 14.53 -2.49 -7.97
CA ALA A 53 14.63 -3.44 -9.08
C ALA A 53 13.26 -4.06 -9.46
N MET A 54 12.40 -4.28 -8.46
CA MET A 54 11.04 -4.76 -8.65
C MET A 54 10.14 -3.63 -9.15
N GLY A 55 9.24 -3.91 -10.11
CA GLY A 55 8.34 -2.91 -10.68
C GLY A 55 7.32 -2.31 -9.68
N PRO A 56 6.71 -1.16 -10.00
CA PRO A 56 5.88 -0.41 -9.05
C PRO A 56 4.62 -1.17 -8.59
N LEU A 57 3.92 -1.87 -9.49
CA LEU A 57 2.74 -2.65 -9.15
C LEU A 57 3.12 -3.98 -8.51
N GLU A 58 4.21 -4.62 -8.95
CA GLU A 58 4.73 -5.82 -8.30
C GLU A 58 5.10 -5.53 -6.84
N LEU A 59 5.83 -4.44 -6.60
CA LEU A 59 6.24 -4.01 -5.27
C LEU A 59 5.04 -3.65 -4.39
N LYS A 60 4.02 -2.99 -4.96
CA LYS A 60 2.76 -2.73 -4.27
C LYS A 60 2.08 -4.05 -3.87
N ASN A 61 1.99 -5.01 -4.78
CA ASN A 61 1.31 -6.28 -4.51
C ASN A 61 2.04 -7.15 -3.47
N LYS A 62 3.38 -7.15 -3.46
CA LYS A 62 4.17 -7.95 -2.52
C LYS A 62 4.35 -7.28 -1.16
N CYS A 63 4.62 -5.97 -1.14
CA CYS A 63 5.03 -5.28 0.08
C CYS A 63 4.04 -4.21 0.55
N GLY A 64 2.95 -3.95 -0.18
CA GLY A 64 2.03 -2.83 0.10
C GLY A 64 2.61 -1.45 -0.18
N LYS A 65 3.84 -1.38 -0.75
CA LYS A 65 4.53 -0.11 -1.00
C LYS A 65 4.05 0.49 -2.31
N THR A 66 3.23 1.52 -2.19
CA THR A 66 2.68 2.26 -3.35
C THR A 66 3.74 3.23 -3.89
N PRO A 67 3.91 3.37 -5.22
CA PRO A 67 4.77 4.39 -5.79
C PRO A 67 4.32 5.79 -5.38
N VAL A 68 5.28 6.70 -5.22
CA VAL A 68 4.99 8.12 -4.98
C VAL A 68 4.43 8.71 -6.25
N LEU A 69 3.26 9.34 -6.15
CA LEU A 69 2.67 10.11 -7.25
C LEU A 69 3.18 11.54 -7.17
N ASP A 70 4.05 11.93 -8.09
CA ASP A 70 4.60 13.26 -8.16
C ASP A 70 3.55 14.27 -8.65
N VAL A 71 3.46 15.37 -7.90
CA VAL A 71 2.60 16.53 -8.16
C VAL A 71 3.39 17.83 -8.28
N GLY A 72 4.72 17.74 -8.42
CA GLY A 72 5.62 18.90 -8.46
C GLY A 72 6.79 18.83 -7.47
N THR A 73 6.86 17.81 -6.62
CA THR A 73 7.98 17.60 -5.70
C THR A 73 9.28 17.40 -6.47
N LEU A 74 9.26 16.62 -7.55
CA LEU A 74 10.44 16.41 -8.39
C LEU A 74 10.91 17.71 -9.03
N ALA A 75 10.01 18.59 -9.46
CA ALA A 75 10.37 19.91 -9.98
C ALA A 75 11.11 20.75 -8.93
N ARG A 76 10.62 20.76 -7.67
CA ARG A 76 11.29 21.43 -6.55
C ARG A 76 12.67 20.83 -6.21
N ILE A 77 12.84 19.52 -6.39
CA ILE A 77 14.15 18.85 -6.27
C ILE A 77 15.09 19.33 -7.38
N ARG A 78 14.60 19.40 -8.64
CA ARG A 78 15.40 19.88 -9.79
C ARG A 78 15.84 21.33 -9.63
N GLU A 79 14.99 22.17 -9.06
CA GLU A 79 15.28 23.57 -8.75
C GLU A 79 16.22 23.75 -7.54
N GLY A 80 16.60 22.67 -6.86
CA GLY A 80 17.46 22.72 -5.65
C GLY A 80 16.75 23.22 -4.39
N LYS A 81 15.43 23.48 -4.45
CA LYS A 81 14.61 23.89 -3.31
C LYS A 81 14.38 22.75 -2.31
N ILE A 82 14.42 21.50 -2.78
CA ILE A 82 14.45 20.31 -1.93
C ILE A 82 15.74 19.55 -2.21
N LYS A 83 16.56 19.36 -1.16
CA LYS A 83 17.78 18.56 -1.24
C LYS A 83 17.51 17.14 -0.73
N VAL A 84 17.88 16.15 -1.53
CA VAL A 84 17.77 14.73 -1.17
C VAL A 84 19.10 14.29 -0.58
N PHE A 85 19.06 13.74 0.63
CA PHE A 85 20.21 13.19 1.33
C PHE A 85 20.06 11.68 1.49
N PRO A 86 21.17 10.93 1.67
CA PRO A 86 21.10 9.52 2.01
C PRO A 86 20.56 9.33 3.45
N ALA A 87 20.61 8.11 3.97
CA ALA A 87 20.10 7.82 5.31
C ALA A 87 20.81 8.65 6.38
N ILE A 88 20.06 9.02 7.42
CA ILE A 88 20.61 9.65 8.63
C ILE A 88 21.35 8.57 9.42
N GLU A 89 22.59 8.85 9.81
CA GLU A 89 23.38 8.01 10.71
C GLU A 89 23.03 8.34 12.17
N ARG A 90 23.02 9.63 12.52
CA ARG A 90 22.65 10.12 13.85
C ARG A 90 22.23 11.59 13.83
N PHE A 91 21.47 12.00 14.84
CA PHE A 91 21.21 13.41 15.09
C PHE A 91 22.40 14.08 15.81
N THR A 92 22.56 15.38 15.60
CA THR A 92 23.49 16.25 16.31
C THR A 92 22.70 17.25 17.16
N SER A 93 23.38 18.11 17.93
CA SER A 93 22.71 19.14 18.72
C SER A 93 21.90 20.15 17.90
N GLY A 94 22.27 20.37 16.63
CA GLY A 94 21.62 21.35 15.74
C GLY A 94 21.16 20.78 14.39
N GLY A 95 21.20 19.46 14.19
CA GLY A 95 20.92 18.86 12.89
C GLY A 95 21.15 17.35 12.81
N ALA A 96 21.77 16.88 11.72
CA ALA A 96 22.00 15.46 11.48
C ALA A 96 23.31 15.18 10.74
N LYS A 97 23.93 14.05 11.08
CA LYS A 97 25.00 13.40 10.31
C LYS A 97 24.39 12.31 9.43
N PHE A 98 24.75 12.30 8.16
CA PHE A 98 24.31 11.33 7.17
C PHE A 98 25.37 10.24 6.97
N VAL A 99 24.96 9.09 6.41
CA VAL A 99 25.84 7.92 6.18
C VAL A 99 26.97 8.17 5.18
N ASP A 100 26.96 9.30 4.48
CA ASP A 100 28.03 9.76 3.61
C ASP A 100 28.94 10.80 4.31
N GLU A 101 28.94 10.80 5.64
CA GLU A 101 29.74 11.67 6.52
C GLU A 101 29.35 13.16 6.50
N GLN A 102 28.39 13.56 5.67
CA GLN A 102 27.92 14.95 5.65
C GLN A 102 27.20 15.30 6.95
N VAL A 103 27.48 16.50 7.48
CA VAL A 103 26.75 17.09 8.60
C VAL A 103 26.01 18.32 8.12
N LYS A 104 24.72 18.44 8.47
CA LYS A 104 23.87 19.59 8.13
C LYS A 104 23.03 20.00 9.33
N ASP A 105 22.85 21.31 9.47
CA ASP A 105 21.98 21.91 10.48
C ASP A 105 20.52 21.96 9.99
N PHE A 106 19.58 21.78 10.91
CA PHE A 106 18.14 21.81 10.65
C PHE A 106 17.40 22.37 11.86
N ASP A 107 16.51 23.34 11.63
CA ASP A 107 15.70 23.95 12.70
C ASP A 107 14.57 23.02 13.18
N SER A 108 14.19 22.04 12.37
CA SER A 108 13.05 21.15 12.64
C SER A 108 13.19 19.81 11.93
N VAL A 109 12.67 18.75 12.57
CA VAL A 109 12.66 17.39 12.04
C VAL A 109 11.21 16.88 12.01
N ILE A 110 10.77 16.40 10.85
CA ILE A 110 9.46 15.76 10.67
C ILE A 110 9.67 14.29 10.34
N LEU A 111 9.19 13.40 11.19
CA LEU A 111 9.27 11.95 10.98
C LEU A 111 8.09 11.46 10.14
N ALA A 112 8.26 11.47 8.82
CA ALA A 112 7.29 10.93 7.86
C ALA A 112 7.52 9.43 7.57
N THR A 113 7.75 8.62 8.62
CA THR A 113 8.19 7.21 8.52
C THR A 113 7.05 6.19 8.40
N GLY A 114 5.80 6.66 8.28
CA GLY A 114 4.61 5.83 8.10
C GLY A 114 3.95 5.39 9.41
N TYR A 115 3.09 4.37 9.33
CA TYR A 115 2.28 3.87 10.45
C TYR A 115 2.47 2.37 10.65
N LYS A 116 2.19 1.88 11.85
CA LYS A 116 2.09 0.45 12.19
C LYS A 116 0.68 0.14 12.68
N SER A 117 0.20 -1.07 12.40
CA SER A 117 -1.05 -1.57 12.96
C SER A 117 -0.86 -1.81 14.46
N ASN A 118 -1.86 -1.44 15.27
CA ASN A 118 -1.88 -1.72 16.71
C ASN A 118 -2.89 -2.83 17.06
N VAL A 119 -3.45 -3.55 16.07
CA VAL A 119 -4.41 -4.64 16.32
C VAL A 119 -3.92 -5.62 17.40
N PRO A 120 -2.66 -6.09 17.38
CA PRO A 120 -2.17 -7.02 18.39
C PRO A 120 -2.11 -6.46 19.81
N THR A 121 -2.23 -5.14 20.01
CA THR A 121 -2.16 -4.52 21.36
C THR A 121 -3.50 -4.51 22.08
N TRP A 122 -4.62 -4.69 21.37
CA TRP A 122 -5.96 -4.57 21.95
C TRP A 122 -6.86 -5.78 21.68
N LEU A 123 -6.68 -6.47 20.55
CA LEU A 123 -7.46 -7.67 20.24
C LEU A 123 -6.87 -8.86 21.00
N LYS A 124 -7.64 -9.42 21.94
CA LYS A 124 -7.25 -10.65 22.64
C LYS A 124 -7.33 -11.84 21.67
N GLU A 125 -6.49 -12.86 21.89
CA GLU A 125 -6.43 -14.08 21.05
C GLU A 125 -6.01 -13.77 19.59
N CYS A 126 -4.73 -13.44 19.44
CA CYS A 126 -4.13 -12.94 18.19
C CYS A 126 -3.71 -14.02 17.19
N ASP A 127 -4.12 -15.29 17.29
CA ASP A 127 -3.57 -16.30 16.36
C ASP A 127 -3.92 -16.00 14.89
N PHE A 128 -4.96 -15.20 14.66
CA PHE A 128 -5.33 -14.69 13.34
C PHE A 128 -4.38 -13.63 12.76
N PHE A 129 -3.70 -12.83 13.60
CA PHE A 129 -2.84 -11.72 13.18
C PHE A 129 -1.35 -12.04 13.38
N SER A 130 -0.51 -11.59 12.45
CA SER A 130 0.94 -11.53 12.64
C SER A 130 1.36 -10.35 13.52
N GLU A 131 2.62 -10.34 13.95
CA GLU A 131 3.18 -9.27 14.79
C GLU A 131 3.10 -7.88 14.15
N ASP A 132 3.09 -7.80 12.81
CA ASP A 132 2.91 -6.54 12.09
C ASP A 132 1.44 -6.05 12.05
N GLY A 133 0.54 -6.78 12.70
CA GLY A 133 -0.87 -6.47 12.87
C GLY A 133 -1.71 -6.66 11.60
N PHE A 134 -1.30 -7.58 10.73
CA PHE A 134 -2.05 -8.03 9.54
C PHE A 134 -2.52 -9.48 9.70
N PRO A 135 -3.60 -9.91 9.02
CA PRO A 135 -3.99 -11.32 8.99
C PRO A 135 -2.84 -12.20 8.49
N LYS A 136 -2.59 -13.34 9.16
CA LYS A 136 -1.56 -14.31 8.75
C LYS A 136 -1.87 -14.93 7.39
N THR A 137 -3.15 -15.15 7.09
CA THR A 137 -3.59 -15.65 5.80
C THR A 137 -3.50 -14.55 4.75
N PRO A 138 -2.77 -14.77 3.64
CA PRO A 138 -2.61 -13.75 2.61
C PRO A 138 -3.94 -13.50 1.87
N PHE A 139 -4.00 -12.34 1.21
CA PHE A 139 -5.05 -12.06 0.23
C PHE A 139 -5.10 -13.20 -0.83
N PRO A 140 -6.30 -13.67 -1.23
CA PRO A 140 -7.59 -13.05 -0.98
C PRO A 140 -8.37 -13.64 0.20
N ASN A 141 -7.77 -14.45 1.07
CA ASN A 141 -8.52 -15.24 2.05
C ASN A 141 -8.37 -14.78 3.50
N GLY A 142 -7.57 -13.74 3.78
CA GLY A 142 -7.38 -13.20 5.13
C GLY A 142 -8.50 -12.35 5.71
N TRP A 143 -9.69 -12.30 5.09
CA TRP A 143 -10.80 -11.43 5.51
C TRP A 143 -11.70 -12.05 6.58
N LYS A 144 -11.68 -13.38 6.78
CA LYS A 144 -12.53 -14.10 7.73
C LYS A 144 -11.69 -14.81 8.80
N GLY A 145 -11.90 -14.44 10.05
CA GLY A 145 -11.38 -15.14 11.22
C GLY A 145 -12.41 -16.06 11.85
N GLU A 146 -12.12 -16.52 13.07
CA GLU A 146 -13.03 -17.36 13.86
C GLU A 146 -14.03 -16.50 14.64
N SER A 147 -15.06 -17.15 15.21
CA SER A 147 -16.01 -16.53 16.15
C SER A 147 -16.67 -15.23 15.65
N GLY A 148 -16.93 -15.14 14.35
CA GLY A 148 -17.56 -13.97 13.72
C GLY A 148 -16.63 -12.77 13.50
N LEU A 149 -15.31 -12.94 13.69
CA LEU A 149 -14.32 -11.90 13.40
C LEU A 149 -14.11 -11.74 11.88
N TYR A 150 -14.13 -10.50 11.41
CA TYR A 150 -13.79 -10.15 10.04
C TYR A 150 -12.75 -9.04 9.99
N THR A 151 -11.96 -8.99 8.91
CA THR A 151 -11.01 -7.90 8.66
C THR A 151 -11.23 -7.27 7.31
N VAL A 152 -11.27 -5.93 7.29
CA VAL A 152 -11.49 -5.13 6.09
C VAL A 152 -10.31 -4.18 5.91
N GLY A 153 -9.71 -4.18 4.72
CA GLY A 153 -8.67 -3.22 4.36
C GLY A 153 -7.25 -3.64 4.75
N PHE A 154 -7.07 -4.84 5.30
CA PHE A 154 -5.76 -5.40 5.66
C PHE A 154 -5.03 -6.08 4.48
N THR A 155 -5.55 -5.97 3.27
CA THR A 155 -5.01 -6.68 2.08
C THR A 155 -3.75 -6.08 1.48
N ARG A 156 -3.33 -4.90 1.95
CA ARG A 156 -2.25 -4.08 1.35
C ARG A 156 -2.50 -3.67 -0.11
N LYS A 157 -3.74 -3.81 -0.59
CA LYS A 157 -4.15 -3.43 -1.96
C LYS A 157 -4.81 -2.05 -2.06
N GLY A 158 -4.93 -1.35 -0.93
CA GLY A 158 -5.61 -0.05 -0.84
C GLY A 158 -7.13 -0.19 -0.93
N LEU A 159 -7.81 0.85 -1.41
CA LEU A 159 -9.27 0.92 -1.46
C LEU A 159 -9.93 -0.24 -2.23
N LEU A 160 -9.31 -0.68 -3.33
CA LEU A 160 -9.81 -1.83 -4.08
C LEU A 160 -9.84 -3.10 -3.22
N GLY A 161 -8.78 -3.33 -2.45
CA GLY A 161 -8.72 -4.48 -1.55
C GLY A 161 -9.75 -4.40 -0.44
N ALA A 162 -9.93 -3.21 0.16
CA ALA A 162 -10.97 -2.99 1.17
C ALA A 162 -12.38 -3.26 0.63
N SER A 163 -12.67 -2.83 -0.60
CA SER A 163 -13.94 -3.12 -1.28
C SER A 163 -14.16 -4.62 -1.51
N MET A 164 -13.11 -5.35 -1.88
CA MET A 164 -13.17 -6.80 -2.06
C MET A 164 -13.45 -7.53 -0.74
N ASP A 165 -12.77 -7.15 0.35
CA ASP A 165 -13.02 -7.72 1.68
C ASP A 165 -14.47 -7.45 2.10
N ALA A 166 -14.90 -6.18 2.03
CA ALA A 166 -16.23 -5.76 2.46
C ALA A 166 -17.35 -6.52 1.71
N SER A 167 -17.18 -6.74 0.39
CA SER A 167 -18.16 -7.47 -0.41
C SER A 167 -18.27 -8.93 0.04
N ARG A 168 -17.13 -9.61 0.26
CA ARG A 168 -17.09 -11.01 0.71
C ARG A 168 -17.67 -11.18 2.11
N ILE A 169 -17.39 -10.23 3.00
CA ILE A 169 -17.92 -10.22 4.36
C ILE A 169 -19.44 -10.05 4.33
N ALA A 170 -19.96 -9.13 3.52
CA ALA A 170 -21.40 -8.94 3.38
C ALA A 170 -22.10 -10.19 2.82
N GLU A 171 -21.51 -10.85 1.82
CA GLU A 171 -22.00 -12.13 1.31
C GLU A 171 -22.01 -13.22 2.38
N ASP A 172 -20.94 -13.32 3.18
CA ASP A 172 -20.84 -14.30 4.24
C ASP A 172 -21.87 -14.09 5.35
N ILE A 173 -21.99 -12.85 5.84
CA ILE A 173 -23.00 -12.46 6.83
C ILE A 173 -24.41 -12.76 6.31
N SER A 174 -24.71 -12.43 5.05
CA SER A 174 -26.02 -12.72 4.46
C SER A 174 -26.32 -14.22 4.40
N ARG A 175 -25.30 -15.06 4.11
CA ARG A 175 -25.47 -16.52 4.09
C ARG A 175 -25.72 -17.07 5.50
N CYS A 176 -24.94 -16.62 6.49
CA CYS A 176 -25.13 -17.02 7.88
C CYS A 176 -26.52 -16.66 8.39
N TRP A 177 -26.96 -15.41 8.17
CA TRP A 177 -28.30 -14.95 8.54
C TRP A 177 -29.43 -15.81 7.92
N LYS A 178 -29.33 -16.14 6.63
CA LYS A 178 -30.31 -16.98 5.95
C LYS A 178 -30.31 -18.42 6.46
N ALA A 179 -29.15 -18.95 6.86
CA ALA A 179 -29.04 -20.29 7.42
C ALA A 179 -29.67 -20.36 8.82
N GLU A 180 -29.43 -19.36 9.66
CA GLU A 180 -30.07 -19.23 10.97
C GLU A 180 -31.59 -19.09 10.83
N ALA A 181 -32.07 -18.20 9.96
CA ALA A 181 -33.51 -18.03 9.72
C ALA A 181 -34.22 -19.34 9.31
N LYS A 182 -33.57 -20.18 8.48
CA LYS A 182 -34.09 -21.50 8.11
C LYS A 182 -34.10 -22.51 9.25
N GLN A 183 -33.21 -22.40 10.22
CA GLN A 183 -33.24 -23.24 11.43
C GLN A 183 -34.39 -22.86 12.36
N PHE A 184 -34.79 -21.58 12.38
CA PHE A 184 -35.98 -21.13 13.14
C PHE A 184 -37.31 -21.56 12.49
N GLU A 185 -37.34 -21.77 11.17
CA GLU A 185 -38.49 -22.30 10.43
C GLU A 185 -38.54 -23.84 10.38
N GLY A 186 -38.16 -24.53 11.48
CA GLY A 186 -38.13 -26.01 11.56
C GLY A 186 -39.38 -26.71 10.98
N PRO A 187 -39.27 -27.97 10.52
CA PRO A 187 -40.21 -28.61 9.61
C PRO A 187 -41.63 -28.46 10.13
N ALA A 188 -42.48 -27.83 9.32
CA ALA A 188 -43.91 -27.77 9.58
C ALA A 188 -44.39 -29.19 9.91
N LEU A 189 -44.72 -29.40 11.19
CA LEU A 189 -45.27 -30.65 11.68
C LEU A 189 -46.49 -30.97 10.83
N LEU A 190 -46.36 -31.97 9.96
CA LEU A 190 -47.47 -32.63 9.28
C LEU A 190 -48.45 -33.09 10.37
N LYS A 191 -49.61 -32.42 10.42
CA LYS A 191 -50.84 -32.94 11.02
C LYS A 191 -51.76 -33.39 9.90
#